data_AF-A0A937FZI5-F1
#
_entry.id   AF-A0A937FZI5-F1
#
_cell.length_a   1.000
_cell.length_b   1.000
_cell.length_c   1.000
_cell.angle_alpha   90.00
_cell.angle_beta   90.00
_cell.angle_gamma   90.00
#
_symmetry.space_group_name_H-M   'P 1'
#
loop_
_entity.id
_entity.type
_entity.pdbx_description
1 polymer ?
#
loop_
_entity_poly.entity_id
_entity_poly.type
_entity_poly.pdbx_seq_one_letter_code
_entity_poly.pdbx_strand_id
1 'polypeptide(L)'
;MPLTALTGSLGVKRAAHLLRRATFGASKQQIDDFANLTAAQAVAQLFATNLPDPTLPLDPATGQEWVESGVVEGVNSGDDELRNYFKAWFIGQMMSTDIAANQELAYALREKITLFLHTHFTTMEEKVDDSRALYFQNALFRLFAFDKDDENVVIVDEDTGSSQNEIAPRNFKELTKKVCIDNAMLIFLDGRQNVKGSVNENYAREMFELYTIGRGLEARVNGMTPPGPGDYFTFTEQDVQSAAKVLSGFDRDETYETIDQYTGIPRGRIKGNIIATQHAGGVKQFSDYFNGYNGGKVSPDPTLLQGGPTEDSAIDEISQLIDMIYSREETARQICRKLYRFFVYYDIDENLDDDVIAQMATTFTANNFKIQPVLEELFQSEHFYDNVAGVDDDKFGGIIKSPLDLILGTLKFLEIKLPSYQSDLENFYMMANSLMDLMNRQGMTFYEPYEVAGYVAYHQYPVYNRNWISTNYLTQRYDYIRQLMNQNEGLPAFDLLEYVKLNFNAQATDAKQFITTLAPYIFPFAENLDYEVDGGDLTKERIRYFLQVFIQFDDYQDTAAVNQANSDWGSLYADPSKYLEAGEYLRRLFNAMMQSPEYQLF
;
A
#
# COMPACT_ATOMS: atom_id res chain seq x y z
N MET A 1 -11.37 -14.90 -15.76
CA MET A 1 -11.95 -16.18 -15.32
C MET A 1 -12.44 -16.00 -13.88
N PRO A 2 -13.41 -16.79 -13.39
CA PRO A 2 -13.77 -16.83 -11.98
C PRO A 2 -12.54 -17.03 -11.07
N LEU A 3 -12.60 -16.63 -9.80
CA LEU A 3 -11.52 -16.77 -8.80
C LEU A 3 -11.32 -18.24 -8.37
N THR A 4 -11.07 -19.11 -9.33
CA THR A 4 -10.79 -20.55 -9.12
C THR A 4 -9.44 -20.69 -8.42
N ALA A 5 -9.34 -21.56 -7.42
CA ALA A 5 -8.10 -21.75 -6.67
C ALA A 5 -6.99 -22.39 -7.53
N LEU A 6 -5.79 -21.81 -7.47
CA LEU A 6 -4.60 -22.33 -8.15
C LEU A 6 -4.16 -23.66 -7.54
N THR A 7 -3.87 -24.64 -8.39
CA THR A 7 -3.37 -25.95 -8.00
C THR A 7 -1.87 -26.10 -8.23
N GLY A 8 -1.22 -26.98 -7.44
CA GLY A 8 0.22 -27.23 -7.54
C GLY A 8 1.08 -26.25 -6.74
N SER A 9 2.39 -26.46 -6.78
CA SER A 9 3.37 -25.54 -6.21
C SER A 9 3.48 -24.26 -7.04
N LEU A 10 3.78 -23.13 -6.40
CA LEU A 10 3.95 -21.85 -7.07
C LEU A 10 5.11 -21.87 -8.07
N GLY A 11 6.22 -22.54 -7.72
CA GLY A 11 7.48 -22.35 -8.45
C GLY A 11 8.02 -20.93 -8.29
N VAL A 12 9.22 -20.68 -8.81
CA VAL A 12 9.94 -19.41 -8.60
C VAL A 12 9.15 -18.21 -9.15
N LYS A 13 8.61 -18.33 -10.37
CA LYS A 13 7.88 -17.23 -11.05
C LYS A 13 6.68 -16.75 -10.24
N ARG A 14 5.78 -17.66 -9.86
CA ARG A 14 4.55 -17.29 -9.14
C ARG A 14 4.84 -16.88 -7.69
N ALA A 15 5.81 -17.52 -7.04
CA ALA A 15 6.25 -17.10 -5.71
C ALA A 15 6.81 -15.68 -5.72
N ALA A 16 7.70 -15.36 -6.67
CA ALA A 16 8.24 -14.01 -6.83
C ALA A 16 7.14 -12.99 -7.12
N HIS A 17 6.17 -13.32 -7.99
CA HIS A 17 5.04 -12.44 -8.27
C HIS A 17 4.19 -12.17 -7.02
N LEU A 18 3.76 -13.23 -6.31
CA LEU A 18 3.00 -13.08 -5.07
C LEU A 18 3.73 -12.16 -4.09
N LEU A 19 5.00 -12.43 -3.81
CA LEU A 19 5.75 -11.67 -2.81
C LEU A 19 5.95 -10.21 -3.24
N ARG A 20 6.28 -9.93 -4.51
CA ARG A 20 6.42 -8.55 -4.99
C ARG A 20 5.11 -7.76 -4.92
N ARG A 21 3.97 -8.39 -5.18
CA ARG A 21 2.65 -7.73 -5.16
C ARG A 21 2.09 -7.59 -3.75
N ALA A 22 2.27 -8.61 -2.91
CA ALA A 22 1.74 -8.66 -1.55
C ALA A 22 2.62 -7.89 -0.55
N THR A 23 3.92 -7.73 -0.80
CA THR A 23 4.84 -7.03 0.10
C THR A 23 5.55 -5.87 -0.64
N PHE A 24 6.71 -5.43 -0.14
CA PHE A 24 7.59 -4.49 -0.80
C PHE A 24 8.74 -5.17 -1.55
N GLY A 25 8.73 -6.50 -1.69
CA GLY A 25 9.80 -7.31 -2.25
C GLY A 25 10.23 -8.46 -1.31
N ALA A 26 11.10 -9.33 -1.80
CA ALA A 26 11.58 -10.49 -1.06
C ALA A 26 13.03 -10.82 -1.42
N SER A 27 13.73 -11.50 -0.51
CA SER A 27 15.03 -12.08 -0.77
C SER A 27 14.92 -13.32 -1.66
N LYS A 28 16.06 -13.78 -2.20
CA LYS A 28 16.11 -15.02 -2.98
C LYS A 28 15.62 -16.21 -2.15
N GLN A 29 16.10 -16.34 -0.92
CA GLN A 29 15.73 -17.44 -0.03
C GLN A 29 14.22 -17.46 0.25
N GLN A 30 13.62 -16.30 0.50
CA GLN A 30 12.17 -16.18 0.71
C GLN A 30 11.37 -16.63 -0.53
N ILE A 31 11.84 -16.28 -1.74
CA ILE A 31 11.23 -16.74 -3.00
C ILE A 31 11.35 -18.26 -3.14
N ASP A 32 12.53 -18.83 -2.85
CA ASP A 32 12.77 -20.28 -2.93
C ASP A 32 11.90 -21.07 -1.95
N ASP A 33 11.75 -20.56 -0.72
CA ASP A 33 10.90 -21.17 0.30
C ASP A 33 9.43 -21.20 -0.17
N PHE A 34 8.96 -20.08 -0.73
CA PHE A 34 7.60 -19.96 -1.25
C PHE A 34 7.37 -20.72 -2.56
N ALA A 35 8.40 -20.92 -3.38
CA ALA A 35 8.30 -21.67 -4.64
C ALA A 35 7.85 -23.12 -4.41
N ASN A 36 8.16 -23.69 -3.25
CA ASN A 36 7.78 -25.05 -2.87
C ASN A 36 6.37 -25.16 -2.25
N LEU A 37 5.72 -24.02 -1.98
CA LEU A 37 4.39 -23.97 -1.38
C LEU A 37 3.31 -23.98 -2.46
N THR A 38 2.13 -24.48 -2.10
CA THR A 38 0.89 -24.16 -2.81
C THR A 38 0.47 -22.72 -2.52
N ALA A 39 -0.37 -22.11 -3.38
CA ALA A 39 -0.87 -20.75 -3.15
C ALA A 39 -1.58 -20.61 -1.78
N ALA A 40 -2.39 -21.59 -1.39
CA ALA A 40 -3.05 -21.60 -0.08
C ALA A 40 -2.07 -21.60 1.10
N GLN A 41 -0.99 -22.40 1.02
CA GLN A 41 0.03 -22.44 2.06
C GLN A 41 0.83 -21.13 2.13
N ALA A 42 1.18 -20.55 0.98
CA ALA A 42 1.90 -19.28 0.91
C ALA A 42 1.06 -18.13 1.50
N VAL A 43 -0.21 -18.03 1.11
CA VAL A 43 -1.14 -17.01 1.62
C VAL A 43 -1.38 -17.17 3.12
N ALA A 44 -1.52 -18.40 3.62
CA ALA A 44 -1.63 -18.65 5.06
C ALA A 44 -0.39 -18.18 5.84
N GLN A 45 0.81 -18.29 5.27
CA GLN A 45 2.02 -17.76 5.91
C GLN A 45 2.08 -16.23 5.89
N LEU A 46 1.62 -15.59 4.80
CA LEU A 46 1.59 -14.14 4.69
C LEU A 46 0.59 -13.49 5.65
N PHE A 47 -0.55 -14.13 5.91
CA PHE A 47 -1.56 -13.65 6.84
C PHE A 47 -1.38 -14.20 8.27
N ALA A 48 -0.18 -14.64 8.65
CA ALA A 48 0.10 -15.06 10.02
C ALA A 48 -0.09 -13.88 11.00
N THR A 49 -0.94 -14.04 12.02
CA THR A 49 -1.47 -12.93 12.83
C THR A 49 -0.68 -12.60 14.10
N ASN A 50 0.20 -13.48 14.56
CA ASN A 50 1.06 -13.19 15.72
C ASN A 50 2.24 -12.30 15.30
N LEU A 51 1.95 -11.03 15.03
CA LEU A 51 2.94 -10.00 14.65
C LEU A 51 3.14 -9.03 15.81
N PRO A 52 4.39 -8.57 16.06
CA PRO A 52 4.61 -7.52 17.02
C PRO A 52 3.95 -6.21 16.54
N ASP A 53 3.50 -5.40 17.49
CA ASP A 53 3.19 -4.00 17.22
C ASP A 53 4.48 -3.23 16.94
N PRO A 54 4.44 -2.23 16.06
CA PRO A 54 5.61 -1.43 15.79
C PRO A 54 5.97 -0.64 17.05
N THR A 55 7.24 -0.62 17.40
CA THR A 55 7.75 0.32 18.42
C THR A 55 7.51 1.75 17.94
N LEU A 56 7.11 2.65 18.84
CA LEU A 56 6.84 4.05 18.53
C LEU A 56 8.09 4.76 17.96
N PRO A 57 7.91 5.74 17.04
CA PRO A 57 9.02 6.51 16.52
C PRO A 57 9.65 7.37 17.62
N LEU A 58 10.97 7.54 17.57
CA LEU A 58 11.74 8.27 18.57
C LEU A 58 12.19 9.63 18.02
N ASP A 59 12.09 10.68 18.83
CA ASP A 59 12.63 12.00 18.53
C ASP A 59 14.13 12.02 18.86
N PRO A 60 15.05 12.25 17.90
CA PRO A 60 16.49 12.33 18.16
C PRO A 60 16.89 13.39 19.19
N ALA A 61 16.13 14.48 19.33
CA ALA A 61 16.42 15.55 20.27
C ALA A 61 16.28 15.08 21.74
N THR A 62 15.33 14.18 21.99
CA THR A 62 15.00 13.71 23.35
C THR A 62 15.41 12.25 23.60
N GLY A 63 15.59 11.47 22.53
CA GLY A 63 15.74 10.02 22.56
C GLY A 63 14.49 9.29 23.07
N GLN A 64 13.33 9.93 23.05
CA GLN A 64 12.05 9.39 23.52
C GLN A 64 11.00 9.44 22.42
N GLU A 65 9.97 8.61 22.53
CA GLU A 65 8.79 8.72 21.67
C GLU A 65 7.98 9.97 22.06
N TRP A 66 7.36 10.63 21.07
CA TRP A 66 6.56 11.85 21.28
C TRP A 66 5.06 11.65 21.00
N VAL A 67 4.70 10.49 20.47
CA VAL A 67 3.38 10.22 19.92
C VAL A 67 2.37 10.07 21.04
N GLU A 68 2.71 9.27 22.05
CA GLU A 68 1.88 9.04 23.23
C GLU A 68 2.24 10.02 24.35
N SER A 69 3.53 10.25 24.62
CA SER A 69 3.97 11.19 25.66
C SER A 69 3.63 12.66 25.38
N GLY A 70 3.37 13.01 24.12
CA GLY A 70 3.10 14.37 23.67
C GLY A 70 4.36 15.16 23.32
N VAL A 71 4.15 16.36 22.77
CA VAL A 71 5.23 17.25 22.31
C VAL A 71 5.37 18.41 23.28
N VAL A 72 6.58 18.62 23.81
CA VAL A 72 6.91 19.74 24.69
C VAL A 72 7.75 20.77 23.93
N GLU A 73 7.19 21.96 23.74
CA GLU A 73 7.84 23.07 23.02
C GLU A 73 9.22 23.42 23.62
N GLY A 74 10.24 23.49 22.77
CA GLY A 74 11.63 23.78 23.16
C GLY A 74 12.39 22.59 23.75
N VAL A 75 11.75 21.41 23.88
CA VAL A 75 12.38 20.15 24.27
C VAL A 75 12.40 19.16 23.11
N ASN A 76 11.25 18.93 22.50
CA ASN A 76 11.14 18.11 21.30
C ASN A 76 11.60 18.86 20.04
N SER A 77 11.93 18.10 19.00
CA SER A 77 12.06 18.61 17.63
C SER A 77 10.80 19.33 17.16
N GLY A 78 10.95 20.20 16.15
CA GLY A 78 9.81 20.88 15.52
C GLY A 78 8.86 19.88 14.87
N ASP A 79 7.56 20.18 14.80
CA ASP A 79 6.60 19.21 14.25
C ASP A 79 6.88 18.86 12.77
N ASP A 80 7.46 19.77 12.00
CA ASP A 80 7.95 19.51 10.65
C ASP A 80 9.03 18.41 10.61
N GLU A 81 9.95 18.41 11.57
CA GLU A 81 10.93 17.33 11.75
C GLU A 81 10.25 16.04 12.24
N LEU A 82 9.35 16.13 13.21
CA LEU A 82 8.61 14.97 13.74
C LEU A 82 7.76 14.28 12.67
N ARG A 83 7.12 15.04 11.76
CA ARG A 83 6.43 14.49 10.58
C ARG A 83 7.38 13.75 9.65
N ASN A 84 8.58 14.28 9.44
CA ASN A 84 9.61 13.57 8.66
C ASN A 84 10.10 12.30 9.37
N TYR A 85 10.29 12.33 10.70
CA TYR A 85 10.65 11.14 11.47
C TYR A 85 9.56 10.07 11.44
N PHE A 86 8.28 10.46 11.53
CA PHE A 86 7.15 9.55 11.33
C PHE A 86 7.19 8.88 9.94
N LYS A 87 7.37 9.66 8.87
CA LYS A 87 7.47 9.14 7.50
C LYS A 87 8.65 8.17 7.35
N ALA A 88 9.81 8.54 7.88
CA ALA A 88 11.01 7.71 7.87
C ALA A 88 10.84 6.41 8.67
N TRP A 89 10.21 6.49 9.85
CA TRP A 89 9.84 5.34 10.67
C TRP A 89 8.91 4.38 9.91
N PHE A 90 7.93 4.90 9.17
CA PHE A 90 6.99 4.07 8.41
C PHE A 90 7.71 3.31 7.28
N ILE A 91 8.73 3.90 6.63
CA ILE A 91 9.60 3.17 5.70
C ILE A 91 10.34 2.02 6.39
N GLY A 92 10.80 2.23 7.64
CA GLY A 92 11.37 1.16 8.46
C GLY A 92 10.39 0.01 8.69
N GLN A 93 9.11 0.31 8.94
CA GLN A 93 8.06 -0.70 9.10
C GLN A 93 7.84 -1.48 7.80
N MET A 94 7.80 -0.80 6.64
CA MET A 94 7.70 -1.44 5.32
C MET A 94 8.90 -2.35 5.00
N MET A 95 10.09 -1.96 5.48
CA MET A 95 11.31 -2.75 5.36
C MET A 95 11.46 -3.84 6.43
N SER A 96 10.48 -3.97 7.34
CA SER A 96 10.51 -4.93 8.45
C SER A 96 11.79 -4.79 9.30
N THR A 97 12.30 -3.58 9.46
CA THR A 97 13.51 -3.32 10.26
C THR A 97 13.29 -3.78 11.70
N ASP A 98 14.27 -4.48 12.27
CA ASP A 98 14.24 -5.06 13.61
C ASP A 98 13.13 -6.11 13.86
N ILE A 99 12.52 -6.64 12.80
CA ILE A 99 11.56 -7.75 12.87
C ILE A 99 12.28 -9.10 12.67
N ALA A 100 11.79 -10.13 13.35
CA ALA A 100 12.33 -11.48 13.20
C ALA A 100 12.12 -12.02 11.77
N ALA A 101 13.14 -12.69 11.22
CA ALA A 101 13.16 -13.16 9.83
C ALA A 101 11.92 -14.00 9.41
N ASN A 102 11.38 -14.79 10.32
CA ASN A 102 10.19 -15.63 10.08
C ASN A 102 8.86 -14.86 10.07
N GLN A 103 8.86 -13.58 10.46
CA GLN A 103 7.70 -12.70 10.48
C GLN A 103 7.79 -11.57 9.44
N GLU A 104 8.96 -11.33 8.82
CA GLU A 104 9.20 -10.20 7.92
C GLU A 104 8.16 -10.07 6.79
N LEU A 105 7.83 -11.17 6.10
CA LEU A 105 6.90 -11.11 4.96
C LEU A 105 5.46 -10.80 5.39
N ALA A 106 5.00 -11.41 6.48
CA ALA A 106 3.66 -11.14 7.03
C ALA A 106 3.57 -9.71 7.57
N TYR A 107 4.62 -9.24 8.24
CA TYR A 107 4.75 -7.85 8.67
C TYR A 107 4.72 -6.87 7.50
N ALA A 108 5.48 -7.15 6.44
CA ALA A 108 5.50 -6.31 5.24
C ALA A 108 4.15 -6.32 4.50
N LEU A 109 3.41 -7.44 4.47
CA LEU A 109 2.05 -7.47 3.94
C LEU A 109 1.10 -6.58 4.76
N ARG A 110 1.16 -6.64 6.09
CA ARG A 110 0.37 -5.74 6.95
C ARG A 110 0.63 -4.28 6.59
N GLU A 111 1.89 -3.88 6.48
CA GLU A 111 2.25 -2.51 6.11
C GLU A 111 1.92 -2.16 4.66
N LYS A 112 1.90 -3.14 3.74
CA LYS A 112 1.43 -2.96 2.37
C LYS A 112 -0.06 -2.64 2.30
N ILE A 113 -0.85 -3.31 3.14
CA ILE A 113 -2.28 -3.01 3.31
C ILE A 113 -2.48 -1.66 4.01
N THR A 114 -1.67 -1.34 5.03
CA THR A 114 -1.68 0.00 5.67
C THR A 114 -1.41 1.10 4.65
N LEU A 115 -0.45 0.90 3.73
CA LEU A 115 -0.19 1.83 2.64
C LEU A 115 -1.38 1.93 1.69
N PHE A 116 -1.99 0.81 1.30
CA PHE A 116 -3.22 0.82 0.49
C PHE A 116 -4.31 1.68 1.15
N LEU A 117 -4.54 1.50 2.46
CA LEU A 117 -5.52 2.27 3.22
C LEU A 117 -5.17 3.77 3.25
N HIS A 118 -3.90 4.15 3.38
CA HIS A 118 -3.49 5.56 3.25
C HIS A 118 -3.72 6.10 1.82
N THR A 119 -3.48 5.30 0.78
CA THR A 119 -3.81 5.70 -0.60
C THR A 119 -5.32 5.73 -0.88
N HIS A 120 -6.11 5.10 -0.02
CA HIS A 120 -7.57 5.08 -0.12
C HIS A 120 -8.19 6.23 0.66
N PHE A 121 -7.95 6.30 1.97
CA PHE A 121 -8.36 7.37 2.89
C PHE A 121 -7.25 8.41 3.00
N THR A 122 -6.99 9.07 1.88
CA THR A 122 -5.84 9.95 1.73
C THR A 122 -5.85 11.14 2.69
N THR A 123 -4.65 11.48 3.15
CA THR A 123 -4.29 12.74 3.80
C THR A 123 -2.97 13.27 3.22
N MET A 124 -2.79 14.59 3.26
CA MET A 124 -1.54 15.28 2.90
C MET A 124 -0.86 15.76 4.19
N GLU A 125 0.41 15.43 4.37
CA GLU A 125 1.14 15.77 5.60
C GLU A 125 1.23 17.29 5.81
N GLU A 126 1.42 18.08 4.74
CA GLU A 126 1.50 19.54 4.85
C GLU A 126 0.15 20.15 5.26
N LYS A 127 -0.97 19.59 4.78
CA LYS A 127 -2.31 20.09 5.16
C LYS A 127 -2.71 19.65 6.57
N VAL A 128 -2.31 18.45 6.99
CA VAL A 128 -2.57 17.97 8.35
C VAL A 128 -1.73 18.73 9.37
N ASP A 129 -0.45 18.98 9.05
CA ASP A 129 0.49 19.78 9.85
C ASP A 129 0.55 19.36 11.33
N ASP A 130 0.47 18.05 11.58
CA ASP A 130 0.49 17.45 12.91
C ASP A 130 1.02 16.00 12.84
N SER A 131 2.22 15.78 13.37
CA SER A 131 2.87 14.46 13.36
C SER A 131 2.10 13.38 14.14
N ARG A 132 1.40 13.74 15.22
CA ARG A 132 0.62 12.80 16.03
C ARG A 132 -0.64 12.39 15.29
N ALA A 133 -1.33 13.34 14.63
CA ALA A 133 -2.51 13.04 13.82
C ALA A 133 -2.18 12.03 12.72
N LEU A 134 -1.08 12.25 11.99
CA LEU A 134 -0.62 11.35 10.93
C LEU A 134 -0.26 9.96 11.47
N TYR A 135 0.43 9.89 12.62
CA TYR A 135 0.73 8.63 13.27
C TYR A 135 -0.54 7.87 13.66
N PHE A 136 -1.49 8.51 14.36
CA PHE A 136 -2.67 7.81 14.87
C PHE A 136 -3.60 7.36 13.75
N GLN A 137 -3.69 8.11 12.64
CA GLN A 137 -4.38 7.63 11.45
C GLN A 137 -3.69 6.40 10.84
N ASN A 138 -2.35 6.41 10.76
CA ASN A 138 -1.60 5.23 10.30
C ASN A 138 -1.77 4.01 11.23
N ALA A 139 -1.79 4.23 12.54
CA ALA A 139 -2.07 3.19 13.53
C ALA A 139 -3.49 2.63 13.37
N LEU A 140 -4.47 3.50 13.12
CA LEU A 140 -5.84 3.10 12.82
C LEU A 140 -5.90 2.22 11.56
N PHE A 141 -5.22 2.61 10.48
CA PHE A 141 -5.14 1.78 9.28
C PHE A 141 -4.50 0.41 9.54
N ARG A 142 -3.41 0.38 10.32
CA ARG A 142 -2.73 -0.87 10.69
C ARG A 142 -3.62 -1.80 11.49
N LEU A 143 -4.41 -1.27 12.44
CA LEU A 143 -5.36 -2.05 13.24
C LEU A 143 -6.41 -2.77 12.37
N PHE A 144 -6.81 -2.15 11.26
CA PHE A 144 -7.79 -2.70 10.32
C PHE A 144 -7.18 -3.45 9.12
N ALA A 145 -5.86 -3.64 9.08
CA ALA A 145 -5.20 -4.30 7.95
C ALA A 145 -5.40 -5.83 7.95
N PHE A 146 -5.29 -6.49 9.12
CA PHE A 146 -5.48 -7.94 9.31
C PHE A 146 -6.76 -8.19 10.10
N ASP A 147 -7.89 -8.06 9.42
CA ASP A 147 -9.20 -7.85 10.01
C ASP A 147 -10.04 -9.13 10.19
N LYS A 148 -9.41 -10.31 10.05
CA LYS A 148 -10.12 -11.60 10.09
C LYS A 148 -10.76 -11.92 11.43
N ASP A 149 -10.10 -11.60 12.53
CA ASP A 149 -10.58 -11.88 13.88
C ASP A 149 -11.14 -10.60 14.53
N ASP A 150 -12.38 -10.67 15.03
CA ASP A 150 -12.96 -9.58 15.81
C ASP A 150 -12.41 -9.62 17.24
N GLU A 151 -12.22 -8.44 17.85
CA GLU A 151 -11.70 -8.33 19.20
C GLU A 151 -12.84 -8.10 20.20
N ASN A 152 -12.75 -8.76 21.36
CA ASN A 152 -13.57 -8.42 22.50
C ASN A 152 -13.00 -7.17 23.15
N VAL A 153 -13.81 -6.12 23.26
CA VAL A 153 -13.45 -4.86 23.87
C VAL A 153 -14.37 -4.61 25.06
N VAL A 154 -13.82 -3.98 26.11
CA VAL A 154 -14.60 -3.54 27.26
C VAL A 154 -14.92 -2.07 27.06
N ILE A 155 -16.18 -1.77 26.77
CA ILE A 155 -16.69 -0.41 26.64
C ILE A 155 -17.12 0.07 28.02
N VAL A 156 -16.76 1.30 28.38
CA VAL A 156 -17.09 1.90 29.67
C VAL A 156 -17.91 3.16 29.42
N ASP A 157 -19.15 3.15 29.89
CA ASP A 157 -20.00 4.33 29.88
C ASP A 157 -19.39 5.37 30.85
N GLU A 158 -18.97 6.50 30.31
CA GLU A 158 -18.26 7.54 31.08
C GLU A 158 -19.16 8.27 32.09
N ASP A 159 -20.47 8.30 31.83
CA ASP A 159 -21.46 8.97 32.68
C ASP A 159 -21.88 8.09 33.87
N THR A 160 -21.98 6.77 33.66
CA THR A 160 -22.48 5.80 34.64
C THR A 160 -21.39 4.95 35.27
N GLY A 161 -20.20 4.88 34.64
CA GLY A 161 -19.10 4.01 35.02
C GLY A 161 -19.37 2.52 34.80
N SER A 162 -20.45 2.17 34.09
CA SER A 162 -20.79 0.78 33.80
C SER A 162 -19.96 0.25 32.64
N SER A 163 -19.56 -1.03 32.70
CA SER A 163 -18.79 -1.66 31.63
C SER A 163 -19.57 -2.78 30.95
N GLN A 164 -19.41 -2.89 29.63
CA GLN A 164 -19.99 -3.94 28.82
C GLN A 164 -18.93 -4.57 27.92
N ASN A 165 -18.99 -5.89 27.75
CA ASN A 165 -18.18 -6.57 26.75
C ASN A 165 -18.89 -6.43 25.41
N GLU A 166 -18.21 -5.83 24.45
CA GLU A 166 -18.69 -5.70 23.08
C GLU A 166 -17.70 -6.34 22.11
N ILE A 167 -18.22 -6.84 21.00
CA ILE A 167 -17.39 -7.29 19.89
C ILE A 167 -17.15 -6.07 19.02
N ALA A 168 -15.91 -5.58 18.96
CA ALA A 168 -15.54 -4.50 18.06
C ALA A 168 -15.24 -5.11 16.69
N PRO A 169 -16.09 -4.91 15.67
CA PRO A 169 -15.85 -5.49 14.37
C PRO A 169 -14.60 -4.85 13.74
N ARG A 170 -13.64 -5.68 13.36
CA ARG A 170 -12.49 -5.24 12.55
C ARG A 170 -12.89 -5.47 11.09
N ASN A 171 -13.35 -4.43 10.42
CA ASN A 171 -13.70 -4.48 8.99
C ASN A 171 -13.64 -3.09 8.36
N PHE A 172 -13.64 -3.05 7.03
CA PHE A 172 -13.48 -1.80 6.26
C PHE A 172 -14.64 -0.81 6.48
N LYS A 173 -15.84 -1.32 6.75
CA LYS A 173 -17.03 -0.52 7.05
C LYS A 173 -16.86 0.23 8.37
N GLU A 174 -16.39 -0.45 9.42
CA GLU A 174 -16.12 0.17 10.71
C GLU A 174 -14.94 1.13 10.62
N LEU A 175 -13.88 0.79 9.88
CA LEU A 175 -12.80 1.73 9.58
C LEU A 175 -13.31 3.04 8.97
N THR A 176 -14.26 2.95 8.02
CA THR A 176 -14.86 4.14 7.40
C THR A 176 -15.54 5.03 8.44
N LYS A 177 -16.24 4.46 9.43
CA LYS A 177 -16.84 5.23 10.52
C LYS A 177 -15.77 5.90 11.38
N LYS A 178 -14.70 5.19 11.73
CA LYS A 178 -13.62 5.73 12.58
C LYS A 178 -12.90 6.88 11.88
N VAL A 179 -12.66 6.77 10.57
CA VAL A 179 -12.05 7.84 9.76
C VAL A 179 -12.90 9.11 9.72
N CYS A 180 -14.23 9.02 9.86
CA CYS A 180 -15.10 10.20 9.88
C CYS A 180 -14.78 11.18 11.02
N ILE A 181 -14.16 10.69 12.10
CA ILE A 181 -13.84 11.47 13.28
C ILE A 181 -12.37 11.34 13.69
N ASP A 182 -11.50 10.82 12.85
CA ASP A 182 -10.06 10.81 13.14
C ASP A 182 -9.45 12.22 12.98
N ASN A 183 -8.45 12.54 13.79
CA ASN A 183 -7.88 13.88 13.85
C ASN A 183 -7.31 14.36 12.50
N ALA A 184 -6.63 13.48 11.76
CA ALA A 184 -6.01 13.83 10.49
C ALA A 184 -7.06 14.12 9.42
N MET A 185 -8.11 13.29 9.31
CA MET A 185 -9.18 13.49 8.33
C MET A 185 -10.02 14.74 8.63
N LEU A 186 -10.31 15.00 9.91
CA LEU A 186 -11.02 16.23 10.33
C LEU A 186 -10.25 17.50 9.96
N ILE A 187 -8.91 17.46 10.00
CA ILE A 187 -8.06 18.57 9.54
C ILE A 187 -8.04 18.60 8.00
N PHE A 188 -7.78 17.46 7.37
CA PHE A 188 -7.50 17.37 5.94
C PHE A 188 -8.69 17.75 5.05
N LEU A 189 -9.91 17.36 5.39
CA LEU A 189 -11.11 17.69 4.60
C LEU A 189 -12.03 18.70 5.30
N ASP A 190 -11.43 19.54 6.14
CA ASP A 190 -12.07 20.70 6.76
C ASP A 190 -13.30 20.33 7.62
N GLY A 191 -13.34 19.10 8.16
CA GLY A 191 -14.39 18.61 9.05
C GLY A 191 -14.56 19.49 10.30
N ARG A 192 -13.46 20.07 10.80
CA ARG A 192 -13.46 21.04 11.91
C ARG A 192 -14.30 22.30 11.65
N GLN A 193 -14.49 22.65 10.38
CA GLN A 193 -15.28 23.80 9.93
C GLN A 193 -16.74 23.42 9.63
N ASN A 194 -17.05 22.12 9.54
CA ASN A 194 -18.40 21.64 9.27
C ASN A 194 -19.27 21.73 10.52
N VAL A 195 -20.07 22.79 10.63
CA VAL A 195 -20.90 23.04 11.81
C VAL A 195 -22.35 23.34 11.43
N LYS A 196 -23.26 23.14 12.39
CA LYS A 196 -24.67 23.47 12.27
C LYS A 196 -24.86 24.92 11.81
N GLY A 197 -25.57 25.08 10.68
CA GLY A 197 -25.84 26.38 10.08
C GLY A 197 -24.78 26.89 9.11
N SER A 198 -23.60 26.26 9.07
CA SER A 198 -22.53 26.51 8.09
C SER A 198 -21.92 25.18 7.68
N VAL A 199 -22.71 24.38 6.96
CA VAL A 199 -22.34 23.02 6.55
C VAL A 199 -21.23 23.08 5.50
N ASN A 200 -20.20 22.27 5.69
CA ASN A 200 -19.11 22.07 4.71
C ASN A 200 -19.27 20.68 4.07
N GLU A 201 -19.42 20.67 2.75
CA GLU A 201 -19.69 19.45 1.98
C GLU A 201 -18.45 18.70 1.51
N ASN A 202 -17.24 19.28 1.66
CA ASN A 202 -16.00 18.72 1.11
C ASN A 202 -15.82 17.25 1.51
N TYR A 203 -15.79 16.95 2.81
CA TYR A 203 -15.61 15.57 3.26
C TYR A 203 -16.74 14.64 2.83
N ALA A 204 -18.01 15.10 2.91
CA ALA A 204 -19.15 14.29 2.49
C ALA A 204 -19.08 13.92 1.00
N ARG A 205 -18.63 14.86 0.16
CA ARG A 205 -18.44 14.63 -1.28
C ARG A 205 -17.34 13.60 -1.54
N GLU A 206 -16.18 13.77 -0.93
CA GLU A 206 -15.08 12.81 -1.09
C GLU A 206 -15.42 11.43 -0.50
N MET A 207 -16.20 11.38 0.58
CA MET A 207 -16.68 10.12 1.15
C MET A 207 -17.50 9.33 0.13
N PHE A 208 -18.45 9.97 -0.56
CA PHE A 208 -19.24 9.31 -1.61
C PHE A 208 -18.40 9.03 -2.86
N GLU A 209 -17.71 10.02 -3.41
CA GLU A 209 -17.06 9.94 -4.72
C GLU A 209 -15.78 9.10 -4.70
N LEU A 210 -14.99 9.20 -3.63
CA LEU A 210 -13.67 8.60 -3.57
C LEU A 210 -13.63 7.40 -2.64
N TYR A 211 -14.14 7.52 -1.41
CA TYR A 211 -13.86 6.55 -0.36
C TYR A 211 -14.87 5.40 -0.26
N THR A 212 -16.07 5.56 -0.82
CA THR A 212 -17.12 4.55 -0.68
C THR A 212 -17.75 4.15 -2.02
N ILE A 213 -18.95 4.65 -2.32
CA ILE A 213 -19.78 4.18 -3.43
C ILE A 213 -19.18 4.49 -4.80
N GLY A 214 -18.39 5.55 -4.92
CA GLY A 214 -17.84 6.01 -6.19
C GLY A 214 -18.92 6.38 -7.20
N ARG A 215 -18.53 6.72 -8.42
CA ARG A 215 -19.45 7.13 -9.51
C ARG A 215 -19.80 6.02 -10.49
N GLY A 216 -19.59 4.76 -10.12
CA GLY A 216 -19.80 3.63 -11.03
C GLY A 216 -18.69 3.44 -12.06
N LEU A 217 -18.80 2.37 -12.84
CA LEU A 217 -17.97 2.16 -14.04
C LEU A 217 -18.39 3.13 -15.15
N GLU A 218 -19.66 3.53 -15.17
CA GLU A 218 -20.29 4.45 -16.12
C GLU A 218 -19.56 5.79 -16.21
N ALA A 219 -19.05 6.31 -15.09
CA ALA A 219 -18.25 7.53 -15.07
C ALA A 219 -16.96 7.45 -15.90
N ARG A 220 -16.49 6.23 -16.23
CA ARG A 220 -15.30 5.98 -17.05
C ARG A 220 -15.66 5.73 -18.52
N VAL A 221 -16.93 5.42 -18.80
CA VAL A 221 -17.39 5.15 -20.17
C VAL A 221 -17.52 6.48 -20.91
N ASN A 222 -16.64 6.66 -21.89
CA ASN A 222 -16.59 7.89 -22.66
C ASN A 222 -17.95 8.20 -23.33
N GLY A 223 -18.54 9.34 -22.99
CA GLY A 223 -19.80 9.82 -23.55
C GLY A 223 -21.04 9.59 -22.67
N MET A 224 -20.92 8.86 -21.55
CA MET A 224 -22.01 8.80 -20.56
C MET A 224 -22.08 10.11 -19.77
N THR A 225 -23.29 10.63 -19.60
CA THR A 225 -23.57 11.83 -18.79
C THR A 225 -24.53 11.43 -17.68
N PRO A 226 -24.40 11.98 -16.45
CA PRO A 226 -25.35 11.69 -15.40
C PRO A 226 -26.81 11.96 -15.81
N PRO A 227 -27.79 11.20 -15.28
CA PRO A 227 -29.20 11.30 -15.61
C PRO A 227 -29.81 12.71 -15.49
N GLY A 228 -29.26 13.56 -14.63
CA GLY A 228 -29.72 14.94 -14.47
C GLY A 228 -28.74 15.84 -13.73
N PRO A 229 -29.02 17.16 -13.64
CA PRO A 229 -28.22 18.09 -12.87
C PRO A 229 -28.16 17.69 -11.39
N GLY A 230 -26.96 17.60 -10.83
CA GLY A 230 -26.74 17.18 -9.44
C GLY A 230 -26.85 15.67 -9.21
N ASP A 231 -26.89 14.87 -10.27
CA ASP A 231 -26.75 13.40 -10.22
C ASP A 231 -25.30 13.00 -10.54
N TYR A 232 -24.78 11.99 -9.85
CA TYR A 232 -23.42 11.47 -9.97
C TYR A 232 -23.38 9.97 -10.31
N PHE A 233 -24.41 9.46 -10.99
CA PHE A 233 -24.70 8.07 -11.37
C PHE A 233 -25.16 7.16 -10.23
N THR A 234 -24.57 7.29 -9.05
CA THR A 234 -24.78 6.37 -7.91
C THR A 234 -25.28 7.09 -6.65
N PHE A 235 -25.15 8.42 -6.62
CA PHE A 235 -25.63 9.33 -5.57
C PHE A 235 -25.92 10.70 -6.20
N THR A 236 -26.48 11.62 -5.40
CA THR A 236 -26.83 12.98 -5.82
C THR A 236 -26.22 14.04 -4.91
N GLU A 237 -26.29 15.29 -5.33
CA GLU A 237 -25.92 16.44 -4.52
C GLU A 237 -26.74 16.55 -3.22
N GLN A 238 -28.00 16.11 -3.24
CA GLN A 238 -28.83 16.04 -2.03
C GLN A 238 -28.22 15.08 -0.99
N ASP A 239 -27.62 13.99 -1.45
CA ASP A 239 -26.98 12.99 -0.57
C ASP A 239 -25.74 13.57 0.08
N VAL A 240 -24.92 14.29 -0.69
CA VAL A 240 -23.75 15.03 -0.19
C VAL A 240 -24.18 16.04 0.88
N GLN A 241 -25.18 16.87 0.61
CA GLN A 241 -25.73 17.85 1.55
C GLN A 241 -26.26 17.23 2.85
N SER A 242 -26.87 16.05 2.74
CA SER A 242 -27.46 15.34 3.88
C SER A 242 -26.38 14.66 4.71
N ALA A 243 -25.40 14.01 4.09
CA ALA A 243 -24.24 13.45 4.76
C ALA A 243 -23.40 14.53 5.44
N ALA A 244 -23.23 15.70 4.81
CA ALA A 244 -22.50 16.81 5.42
C ALA A 244 -23.14 17.28 6.74
N LYS A 245 -24.48 17.21 6.87
CA LYS A 245 -25.16 17.48 8.14
C LYS A 245 -24.92 16.38 9.19
N VAL A 246 -24.89 15.12 8.78
CA VAL A 246 -24.54 13.99 9.66
C VAL A 246 -23.12 14.15 10.20
N LEU A 247 -22.17 14.54 9.34
CA LEU A 247 -20.75 14.67 9.68
C LEU A 247 -20.40 15.98 10.39
N SER A 248 -21.39 16.77 10.83
CA SER A 248 -21.17 18.10 11.38
C SER A 248 -20.90 18.08 12.88
N GLY A 249 -20.15 19.07 13.35
CA GLY A 249 -19.99 19.36 14.77
C GLY A 249 -18.77 18.72 15.43
N PHE A 250 -17.91 18.02 14.71
CA PHE A 250 -16.65 17.49 15.25
C PHE A 250 -15.48 18.49 15.07
N ASP A 251 -14.48 18.40 15.93
CA ASP A 251 -13.23 19.14 15.87
C ASP A 251 -12.05 18.22 16.14
N ARG A 252 -10.82 18.66 15.81
CA ARG A 252 -9.62 17.96 16.29
C ARG A 252 -9.55 18.06 17.80
N ASP A 253 -9.01 17.03 18.42
CA ASP A 253 -8.63 17.06 19.82
C ASP A 253 -7.13 17.31 19.95
N GLU A 254 -6.76 18.52 20.37
CA GLU A 254 -5.36 18.95 20.47
C GLU A 254 -4.62 18.25 21.62
N THR A 255 -5.33 17.73 22.61
CA THR A 255 -4.72 16.98 23.72
C THR A 255 -4.55 15.50 23.39
N TYR A 256 -5.28 14.97 22.41
CA TYR A 256 -5.36 13.55 22.07
C TYR A 256 -5.87 12.68 23.24
N GLU A 257 -6.66 13.27 24.15
CA GLU A 257 -7.22 12.57 25.32
C GLU A 257 -8.60 11.96 25.02
N THR A 258 -9.25 12.38 23.94
CA THR A 258 -10.50 11.79 23.46
C THR A 258 -10.20 10.47 22.76
N ILE A 259 -10.36 9.36 23.49
CA ILE A 259 -10.06 8.02 22.98
C ILE A 259 -11.30 7.37 22.37
N ASP A 260 -11.16 6.76 21.19
CA ASP A 260 -12.17 5.85 20.68
C ASP A 260 -12.11 4.53 21.46
N GLN A 261 -13.15 4.25 22.26
CA GLN A 261 -13.17 3.11 23.16
C GLN A 261 -13.07 1.74 22.44
N TYR A 262 -13.38 1.66 21.14
CA TYR A 262 -13.33 0.42 20.36
C TYR A 262 -11.94 0.11 19.78
N THR A 263 -11.12 1.13 19.58
CA THR A 263 -9.79 1.02 18.96
C THR A 263 -8.68 1.33 19.94
N GLY A 264 -8.96 2.06 21.03
CA GLY A 264 -7.95 2.59 21.94
C GLY A 264 -7.13 3.74 21.34
N ILE A 265 -7.50 4.23 20.16
CA ILE A 265 -6.76 5.25 19.42
C ILE A 265 -7.41 6.62 19.65
N PRO A 266 -6.62 7.69 19.86
CA PRO A 266 -7.14 9.05 19.90
C PRO A 266 -7.93 9.45 18.66
N ARG A 267 -9.06 10.12 18.87
CA ARG A 267 -9.95 10.66 17.83
C ARG A 267 -10.23 12.14 18.06
N GLY A 268 -10.92 12.76 17.11
CA GLY A 268 -11.49 14.08 17.29
C GLY A 268 -12.63 14.09 18.30
N ARG A 269 -12.97 15.28 18.77
CA ARG A 269 -13.99 15.51 19.81
C ARG A 269 -15.20 16.24 19.24
N ILE A 270 -16.37 16.01 19.82
CA ILE A 270 -17.55 16.80 19.47
C ILE A 270 -17.40 18.25 20.00
N LYS A 271 -17.87 19.23 19.22
CA LYS A 271 -17.95 20.64 19.63
C LYS A 271 -19.15 20.84 20.56
N GLY A 272 -18.84 20.96 21.83
CA GLY A 272 -19.82 21.12 22.90
C GLY A 272 -19.28 20.45 24.16
N ASN A 273 -20.17 20.27 25.13
CA ASN A 273 -19.94 19.39 26.27
C ASN A 273 -20.94 18.23 26.13
N ILE A 274 -21.84 18.06 27.11
CA ILE A 274 -22.94 17.09 27.06
C ILE A 274 -23.79 17.24 25.78
N ILE A 275 -24.03 18.48 25.35
CA ILE A 275 -24.79 18.77 24.14
C ILE A 275 -23.83 19.14 23.01
N ALA A 276 -23.96 18.43 21.89
CA ALA A 276 -23.29 18.67 20.62
C ALA A 276 -23.87 19.92 19.94
N THR A 277 -23.57 21.10 20.49
CA THR A 277 -24.19 22.38 20.09
C THR A 277 -24.01 22.71 18.61
N GLN A 278 -22.93 22.22 17.99
CA GLN A 278 -22.60 22.45 16.58
C GLN A 278 -22.97 21.29 15.67
N HIS A 279 -23.58 20.21 16.19
CA HIS A 279 -24.08 19.12 15.36
C HIS A 279 -25.47 19.45 14.82
N ALA A 280 -25.67 19.27 13.51
CA ALA A 280 -26.95 19.48 12.84
C ALA A 280 -27.91 18.31 13.12
N GLY A 281 -28.46 18.23 14.33
CA GLY A 281 -29.42 17.18 14.71
C GLY A 281 -30.74 17.20 13.93
N GLY A 282 -31.57 16.17 14.14
CA GLY A 282 -32.83 15.94 13.43
C GLY A 282 -32.66 15.04 12.21
N VAL A 283 -33.78 14.68 11.55
CA VAL A 283 -33.80 13.72 10.43
C VAL A 283 -33.13 14.30 9.18
N LYS A 284 -32.21 13.55 8.58
CA LYS A 284 -31.61 13.85 7.27
C LYS A 284 -32.21 12.95 6.20
N GLN A 285 -32.68 13.54 5.10
CA GLN A 285 -33.33 12.84 3.99
C GLN A 285 -32.41 12.78 2.77
N PHE A 286 -32.05 11.57 2.39
CA PHE A 286 -31.29 11.22 1.20
C PHE A 286 -32.23 11.01 0.00
N SER A 287 -31.62 10.97 -1.18
CA SER A 287 -32.29 10.78 -2.46
C SER A 287 -32.83 9.36 -2.62
N ASP A 288 -33.54 9.15 -3.74
CA ASP A 288 -34.15 7.86 -4.03
C ASP A 288 -33.14 6.72 -4.21
N TYR A 289 -31.86 7.02 -4.47
CA TYR A 289 -30.78 6.01 -4.51
C TYR A 289 -30.64 5.26 -3.18
N PHE A 290 -31.02 5.88 -2.06
CA PHE A 290 -30.86 5.31 -0.72
C PHE A 290 -32.19 4.87 -0.06
N ASN A 291 -33.30 4.88 -0.79
CA ASN A 291 -34.61 4.46 -0.26
C ASN A 291 -34.64 3.01 0.26
N GLY A 292 -33.73 2.16 -0.21
CA GLY A 292 -33.58 0.78 0.26
C GLY A 292 -33.16 0.64 1.73
N TYR A 293 -32.62 1.69 2.33
CA TYR A 293 -32.22 1.73 3.74
C TYR A 293 -33.07 2.76 4.49
N ASN A 294 -33.95 2.30 5.39
CA ASN A 294 -34.81 3.15 6.21
C ASN A 294 -35.58 4.25 5.44
N GLY A 295 -35.90 4.02 4.16
CA GLY A 295 -36.55 5.03 3.30
C GLY A 295 -35.67 6.24 2.99
N GLY A 296 -34.35 6.06 2.93
CA GLY A 296 -33.37 7.11 2.65
C GLY A 296 -33.19 8.07 3.82
N LYS A 297 -33.28 7.59 5.06
CA LYS A 297 -33.26 8.45 6.26
C LYS A 297 -32.19 8.04 7.25
N VAL A 298 -31.49 9.06 7.75
CA VAL A 298 -30.70 9.01 8.99
C VAL A 298 -31.42 9.83 10.04
N SER A 299 -31.68 9.25 11.21
CA SER A 299 -32.49 9.88 12.26
C SER A 299 -31.81 9.73 13.62
N PRO A 300 -31.72 10.79 14.43
CA PRO A 300 -31.17 10.69 15.78
C PRO A 300 -31.99 9.71 16.63
N ASP A 301 -31.32 8.80 17.35
CA ASP A 301 -31.97 7.96 18.35
C ASP A 301 -32.48 8.81 19.52
N PRO A 302 -33.80 8.86 19.79
CA PRO A 302 -34.35 9.61 20.91
C PRO A 302 -33.78 9.23 22.29
N THR A 303 -33.26 8.02 22.48
CA THR A 303 -32.69 7.61 23.77
C THR A 303 -31.30 8.16 24.02
N LEU A 304 -30.59 8.57 22.95
CA LEU A 304 -29.27 9.20 23.04
C LEU A 304 -29.36 10.72 23.18
N LEU A 305 -30.55 11.33 23.06
CA LEU A 305 -30.74 12.77 23.19
C LEU A 305 -30.85 13.22 24.65
N GLN A 306 -30.27 14.37 24.99
CA GLN A 306 -30.40 15.00 26.31
C GLN A 306 -30.97 16.42 26.20
N GLY A 307 -32.16 16.59 25.62
CA GLY A 307 -32.73 17.90 25.28
C GLY A 307 -32.10 18.56 24.03
N GLY A 308 -31.13 17.87 23.43
CA GLY A 308 -30.45 18.17 22.17
C GLY A 308 -29.58 16.97 21.75
N PRO A 309 -28.92 17.03 20.58
CA PRO A 309 -27.98 15.99 20.17
C PRO A 309 -26.81 15.91 21.15
N THR A 310 -26.41 14.70 21.52
CA THR A 310 -25.20 14.37 22.28
C THR A 310 -24.10 13.88 21.33
N GLU A 311 -22.91 13.60 21.86
CA GLU A 311 -21.86 12.92 21.08
C GLU A 311 -22.31 11.55 20.60
N ASP A 312 -22.84 10.72 21.49
CA ASP A 312 -23.32 9.37 21.16
C ASP A 312 -24.40 9.40 20.09
N SER A 313 -25.34 10.34 20.18
CA SER A 313 -26.35 10.53 19.15
C SER A 313 -25.73 10.91 17.81
N ALA A 314 -24.68 11.75 17.79
CA ALA A 314 -24.02 12.13 16.54
C ALA A 314 -23.21 10.97 15.93
N ILE A 315 -22.54 10.16 16.77
CA ILE A 315 -21.79 8.96 16.35
C ILE A 315 -22.75 7.87 15.83
N ASP A 316 -23.91 7.70 16.44
CA ASP A 316 -24.97 6.81 15.95
C ASP A 316 -25.46 7.24 14.56
N GLU A 317 -25.67 8.55 14.35
CA GLU A 317 -26.05 9.06 13.03
C GLU A 317 -24.96 8.82 11.96
N ILE A 318 -23.67 8.94 12.30
CA ILE A 318 -22.57 8.54 11.41
C ILE A 318 -22.65 7.05 11.10
N SER A 319 -22.91 6.22 12.11
CA SER A 319 -23.06 4.77 11.92
C SER A 319 -24.20 4.43 10.96
N GLN A 320 -25.36 5.09 11.10
CA GLN A 320 -26.48 4.93 10.18
C GLN A 320 -26.15 5.38 8.75
N LEU A 321 -25.40 6.47 8.58
CA LEU A 321 -24.94 6.95 7.27
C LEU A 321 -24.04 5.92 6.60
N ILE A 322 -23.05 5.39 7.33
CA ILE A 322 -22.14 4.37 6.79
C ILE A 322 -22.91 3.06 6.51
N ASP A 323 -23.83 2.65 7.37
CA ASP A 323 -24.69 1.49 7.14
C ASP A 323 -25.52 1.62 5.85
N MET A 324 -26.09 2.80 5.62
CA MET A 324 -26.83 3.12 4.41
C MET A 324 -25.96 3.04 3.16
N ILE A 325 -24.76 3.60 3.18
CA ILE A 325 -23.82 3.57 2.06
C ILE A 325 -23.37 2.14 1.75
N TYR A 326 -23.04 1.36 2.77
CA TYR A 326 -22.59 -0.03 2.61
C TYR A 326 -23.73 -1.01 2.31
N SER A 327 -25.00 -0.58 2.39
CA SER A 327 -26.14 -1.35 1.90
C SER A 327 -26.21 -1.42 0.36
N ARG A 328 -25.44 -0.57 -0.34
CA ARG A 328 -25.40 -0.51 -1.80
C ARG A 328 -24.34 -1.48 -2.34
N GLU A 329 -24.74 -2.34 -3.28
CA GLU A 329 -23.83 -3.29 -3.96
C GLU A 329 -22.62 -2.57 -4.57
N GLU A 330 -22.85 -1.39 -5.15
CA GLU A 330 -21.82 -0.60 -5.81
C GLU A 330 -20.70 -0.15 -4.86
N THR A 331 -20.98 0.05 -3.57
CA THR A 331 -19.94 0.33 -2.57
C THR A 331 -18.97 -0.83 -2.44
N ALA A 332 -19.48 -2.08 -2.38
CA ALA A 332 -18.63 -3.26 -2.31
C ALA A 332 -17.80 -3.43 -3.60
N ARG A 333 -18.43 -3.24 -4.77
CA ARG A 333 -17.73 -3.29 -6.07
C ARG A 333 -16.63 -2.24 -6.15
N GLN A 334 -16.92 -0.99 -5.82
CA GLN A 334 -15.95 0.10 -5.91
C GLN A 334 -14.71 -0.11 -5.03
N ILE A 335 -14.89 -0.59 -3.79
CA ILE A 335 -13.78 -0.95 -2.91
C ILE A 335 -12.97 -2.11 -3.51
N CYS A 336 -13.64 -3.15 -4.02
CA CYS A 336 -12.99 -4.29 -4.66
C CYS A 336 -12.22 -3.89 -5.93
N ARG A 337 -12.74 -2.95 -6.74
CA ARG A 337 -12.00 -2.38 -7.88
C ARG A 337 -10.70 -1.70 -7.43
N LYS A 338 -10.72 -0.98 -6.30
CA LYS A 338 -9.50 -0.34 -5.78
C LYS A 338 -8.48 -1.37 -5.28
N LEU A 339 -8.93 -2.39 -4.54
CA LEU A 339 -8.07 -3.51 -4.14
C LEU A 339 -7.45 -4.20 -5.36
N TYR A 340 -8.26 -4.49 -6.38
CA TYR A 340 -7.81 -5.11 -7.61
C TYR A 340 -6.75 -4.26 -8.33
N ARG A 341 -6.95 -2.94 -8.44
CA ARG A 341 -5.96 -2.03 -9.04
C ARG A 341 -4.66 -1.97 -8.26
N PHE A 342 -4.75 -2.01 -6.94
CA PHE A 342 -3.58 -1.94 -6.08
C PHE A 342 -2.75 -3.21 -6.11
N PHE A 343 -3.39 -4.39 -6.13
CA PHE A 343 -2.71 -5.68 -6.00
C PHE A 343 -2.56 -6.49 -7.31
N VAL A 344 -3.41 -6.29 -8.32
CA VAL A 344 -3.45 -7.13 -9.53
C VAL A 344 -3.16 -6.36 -10.81
N TYR A 345 -4.11 -5.54 -11.29
CA TYR A 345 -3.98 -4.80 -12.54
C TYR A 345 -4.85 -3.55 -12.57
N TYR A 346 -4.39 -2.49 -13.25
CA TYR A 346 -5.02 -1.17 -13.19
C TYR A 346 -6.29 -1.06 -14.04
N ASP A 347 -6.33 -1.75 -15.18
CA ASP A 347 -7.43 -1.68 -16.13
C ASP A 347 -8.54 -2.67 -15.76
N ILE A 348 -9.78 -2.18 -15.77
CA ILE A 348 -10.97 -2.95 -15.41
C ILE A 348 -12.05 -2.60 -16.43
N ASP A 349 -12.28 -3.55 -17.35
CA ASP A 349 -13.38 -3.49 -18.30
C ASP A 349 -14.68 -4.05 -17.70
N GLU A 350 -15.77 -3.95 -18.45
CA GLU A 350 -17.10 -4.41 -18.02
C GLU A 350 -17.12 -5.92 -17.70
N ASN A 351 -16.43 -6.75 -18.51
CA ASN A 351 -16.41 -8.20 -18.29
C ASN A 351 -15.66 -8.56 -17.00
N LEU A 352 -14.52 -7.92 -16.76
CA LEU A 352 -13.76 -8.11 -15.53
C LEU A 352 -14.55 -7.62 -14.31
N ASP A 353 -15.32 -6.55 -14.46
CA ASP A 353 -16.18 -6.04 -13.40
C ASP A 353 -17.31 -7.02 -13.05
N ASP A 354 -17.98 -7.54 -14.06
CA ASP A 354 -19.13 -8.44 -13.91
C ASP A 354 -18.74 -9.87 -13.47
N ASP A 355 -17.49 -10.28 -13.72
CA ASP A 355 -16.99 -11.60 -13.32
C ASP A 355 -16.16 -11.53 -12.02
N VAL A 356 -14.99 -10.89 -12.08
CA VAL A 356 -13.98 -10.96 -11.02
C VAL A 356 -14.32 -10.01 -9.88
N ILE A 357 -14.63 -8.74 -10.19
CA ILE A 357 -14.98 -7.75 -9.17
C ILE A 357 -16.29 -8.11 -8.48
N ALA A 358 -17.29 -8.61 -9.22
CA ALA A 358 -18.53 -9.10 -8.63
C ALA A 358 -18.31 -10.26 -7.64
N GLN A 359 -17.41 -11.20 -7.94
CA GLN A 359 -17.01 -12.26 -7.01
C GLN A 359 -16.30 -11.70 -5.77
N MET A 360 -15.32 -10.81 -5.96
CA MET A 360 -14.65 -10.14 -4.84
C MET A 360 -15.66 -9.40 -3.94
N ALA A 361 -16.63 -8.68 -4.52
CA ALA A 361 -17.67 -7.96 -3.78
C ALA A 361 -18.61 -8.91 -3.03
N THR A 362 -18.89 -10.09 -3.59
CA THR A 362 -19.65 -11.15 -2.91
C THR A 362 -18.89 -11.67 -1.69
N THR A 363 -17.60 -11.98 -1.84
CA THR A 363 -16.73 -12.38 -0.71
C THR A 363 -16.64 -11.28 0.34
N PHE A 364 -16.50 -10.02 -0.08
CA PHE A 364 -16.40 -8.88 0.81
C PHE A 364 -17.67 -8.72 1.66
N THR A 365 -18.85 -8.71 1.03
CA THR A 365 -20.14 -8.57 1.73
C THR A 365 -20.46 -9.78 2.61
N ALA A 366 -20.19 -11.00 2.15
CA ALA A 366 -20.43 -12.23 2.91
C ALA A 366 -19.55 -12.33 4.17
N ASN A 367 -18.37 -11.69 4.16
CA ASN A 367 -17.44 -11.65 5.29
C ASN A 367 -17.52 -10.32 6.06
N ASN A 368 -18.70 -9.68 6.10
CA ASN A 368 -18.92 -8.44 6.87
C ASN A 368 -17.94 -7.31 6.52
N PHE A 369 -17.64 -7.15 5.22
CA PHE A 369 -16.75 -6.12 4.69
C PHE A 369 -15.30 -6.23 5.19
N LYS A 370 -14.83 -7.44 5.45
CA LYS A 370 -13.43 -7.73 5.79
C LYS A 370 -12.56 -7.78 4.53
N ILE A 371 -11.43 -7.07 4.51
CA ILE A 371 -10.52 -7.05 3.36
C ILE A 371 -9.67 -8.32 3.28
N GLN A 372 -9.31 -8.91 4.42
CA GLN A 372 -8.42 -10.07 4.43
C GLN A 372 -9.01 -11.26 3.67
N PRO A 373 -10.28 -11.67 3.84
CA PRO A 373 -10.87 -12.76 3.06
C PRO A 373 -10.85 -12.52 1.54
N VAL A 374 -11.04 -11.27 1.10
CA VAL A 374 -11.00 -10.90 -0.33
C VAL A 374 -9.58 -11.06 -0.88
N LEU A 375 -8.58 -10.60 -0.14
CA LEU A 375 -7.16 -10.76 -0.53
C LEU A 375 -6.72 -12.22 -0.45
N GLU A 376 -7.17 -12.98 0.54
CA GLU A 376 -6.90 -14.42 0.65
C GLU A 376 -7.46 -15.18 -0.57
N GLU A 377 -8.70 -14.90 -0.97
CA GLU A 377 -9.30 -15.49 -2.17
C GLU A 377 -8.54 -15.08 -3.45
N LEU A 378 -8.25 -13.79 -3.59
CA LEU A 378 -7.57 -13.24 -4.76
C LEU A 378 -6.17 -13.84 -4.93
N PHE A 379 -5.34 -13.82 -3.89
CA PHE A 379 -3.96 -14.34 -3.92
C PHE A 379 -3.87 -15.86 -4.05
N GLN A 380 -4.97 -16.58 -3.81
CA GLN A 380 -5.05 -18.03 -4.05
C GLN A 380 -5.58 -18.38 -5.44
N SER A 381 -6.14 -17.41 -6.16
CA SER A 381 -6.81 -17.65 -7.43
C SER A 381 -5.83 -17.83 -8.60
N GLU A 382 -6.22 -18.66 -9.58
CA GLU A 382 -5.54 -18.76 -10.88
C GLU A 382 -5.46 -17.39 -11.56
N HIS A 383 -6.53 -16.59 -11.49
CA HIS A 383 -6.60 -15.24 -12.06
C HIS A 383 -5.46 -14.31 -11.61
N PHE A 384 -4.99 -14.44 -10.37
CA PHE A 384 -3.87 -13.64 -9.87
C PHE A 384 -2.52 -14.06 -10.47
N TYR A 385 -2.37 -15.32 -10.89
CA TYR A 385 -1.12 -15.87 -11.43
C TYR A 385 -1.14 -16.11 -12.94
N ASP A 386 -2.31 -16.01 -13.57
CA ASP A 386 -2.49 -16.32 -14.97
C ASP A 386 -2.09 -15.14 -15.85
N ASN A 387 -1.14 -15.41 -16.75
CA ASN A 387 -1.14 -14.77 -18.05
C ASN A 387 -2.25 -15.50 -18.84
N VAL A 388 -3.47 -14.96 -18.88
CA VAL A 388 -4.66 -15.69 -19.37
C VAL A 388 -4.36 -16.35 -20.73
N ALA A 389 -4.38 -17.69 -20.77
CA ALA A 389 -4.14 -18.42 -22.00
C ALA A 389 -5.17 -18.02 -23.08
N GLY A 390 -4.69 -17.43 -24.18
CA GLY A 390 -5.53 -16.98 -25.30
C GLY A 390 -5.95 -15.52 -25.26
N VAL A 391 -5.48 -14.74 -24.29
CA VAL A 391 -5.54 -13.27 -24.32
C VAL A 391 -4.12 -12.76 -24.48
N ASP A 392 -3.83 -12.07 -25.58
CA ASP A 392 -2.55 -11.39 -25.84
C ASP A 392 -2.37 -10.13 -24.94
N ASP A 393 -2.86 -10.13 -23.68
CA ASP A 393 -2.77 -8.98 -22.77
C ASP A 393 -1.94 -9.24 -21.50
N ASP A 394 -0.93 -8.39 -21.34
CA ASP A 394 0.15 -8.39 -20.36
C ASP A 394 -0.32 -8.10 -18.91
N LYS A 395 -1.20 -8.92 -18.31
CA LYS A 395 -1.69 -8.65 -16.93
C LYS A 395 -0.66 -9.04 -15.85
N PHE A 396 -0.03 -10.20 -15.98
CA PHE A 396 1.17 -10.55 -15.21
C PHE A 396 2.31 -9.64 -15.68
N GLY A 397 3.14 -9.03 -14.83
CA GLY A 397 4.20 -8.13 -15.34
C GLY A 397 3.72 -6.82 -15.96
N GLY A 398 2.44 -6.47 -15.88
CA GLY A 398 1.88 -5.31 -16.56
C GLY A 398 1.81 -4.01 -15.76
N ILE A 399 2.23 -4.03 -14.48
CA ILE A 399 2.22 -2.84 -13.61
C ILE A 399 3.63 -2.27 -13.52
N ILE A 400 3.74 -0.97 -13.82
CA ILE A 400 4.94 -0.19 -13.51
C ILE A 400 5.04 -0.01 -12.00
N LYS A 401 6.17 -0.42 -11.42
CA LYS A 401 6.47 -0.24 -9.99
C LYS A 401 6.33 1.23 -9.59
N SER A 402 5.73 1.50 -8.43
CA SER A 402 5.85 2.85 -7.85
C SER A 402 7.31 3.14 -7.49
N PRO A 403 7.72 4.41 -7.30
CA PRO A 403 9.05 4.72 -6.79
C PRO A 403 9.38 4.00 -5.48
N LEU A 404 8.39 3.91 -4.57
CA LEU A 404 8.50 3.17 -3.31
C LEU A 404 8.79 1.68 -3.56
N ASP A 405 8.01 1.03 -4.42
CA ASP A 405 8.19 -0.40 -4.74
C ASP A 405 9.51 -0.71 -5.44
N LEU A 406 9.93 0.18 -6.34
CA LEU A 406 11.22 0.03 -7.03
C LEU A 406 12.37 0.11 -6.03
N ILE A 407 12.38 1.11 -5.16
CA ILE A 407 13.47 1.35 -4.22
C ILE A 407 13.49 0.26 -3.16
N LEU A 408 12.39 0.05 -2.42
CA LEU A 408 12.35 -0.93 -1.34
C LEU A 408 12.50 -2.35 -1.85
N GLY A 409 11.92 -2.68 -3.00
CA GLY A 409 12.08 -3.99 -3.64
C GLY A 409 13.50 -4.29 -4.06
N THR A 410 14.24 -3.28 -4.54
CA THR A 410 15.66 -3.43 -4.84
C THR A 410 16.46 -3.72 -3.58
N LEU A 411 16.21 -2.98 -2.49
CA LEU A 411 16.90 -3.20 -1.22
C LEU A 411 16.60 -4.58 -0.63
N LYS A 412 15.33 -5.01 -0.62
CA LYS A 412 14.92 -6.34 -0.15
C LYS A 412 15.55 -7.46 -0.96
N PHE A 413 15.57 -7.35 -2.29
CA PHE A 413 16.16 -8.38 -3.14
C PHE A 413 17.67 -8.53 -2.94
N LEU A 414 18.38 -7.41 -2.76
CA LEU A 414 19.81 -7.36 -2.49
C LEU A 414 20.16 -7.60 -1.01
N GLU A 415 19.16 -7.89 -0.16
CA GLU A 415 19.30 -8.11 1.28
C GLU A 415 19.99 -6.94 2.01
N ILE A 416 19.77 -5.72 1.51
CA ILE A 416 20.29 -4.49 2.11
C ILE A 416 19.39 -4.09 3.26
N LYS A 417 19.95 -4.11 4.47
CA LYS A 417 19.24 -3.74 5.70
C LYS A 417 19.36 -2.24 5.96
N LEU A 418 18.27 -1.63 6.43
CA LEU A 418 18.34 -0.31 7.03
C LEU A 418 19.04 -0.40 8.39
N PRO A 419 19.70 0.69 8.86
CA PRO A 419 20.17 0.77 10.23
C PRO A 419 19.02 0.49 11.21
N SER A 420 19.31 -0.12 12.35
CA SER A 420 18.29 -0.34 13.38
C SER A 420 17.86 1.02 13.92
N TYR A 421 16.56 1.29 13.94
CA TYR A 421 16.06 2.50 14.58
C TYR A 421 16.10 2.40 16.12
N GLN A 422 16.37 1.22 16.69
CA GLN A 422 16.58 1.05 18.13
C GLN A 422 18.02 1.33 18.55
N SER A 423 19.01 0.86 17.79
CA SER A 423 20.43 0.99 18.17
C SER A 423 21.22 2.03 17.36
N ASP A 424 20.71 2.50 16.23
CA ASP A 424 21.38 3.40 15.29
C ASP A 424 20.38 4.39 14.64
N LEU A 425 19.62 5.07 15.50
CA LEU A 425 18.49 5.93 15.12
C LEU A 425 18.89 7.07 14.16
N GLU A 426 20.03 7.72 14.38
CA GLU A 426 20.49 8.85 13.56
C GLU A 426 20.76 8.41 12.11
N ASN A 427 21.54 7.33 11.93
CA ASN A 427 21.81 6.79 10.59
C ASN A 427 20.54 6.20 9.96
N PHE A 428 19.62 5.64 10.76
CA PHE A 428 18.33 5.18 10.26
C PHE A 428 17.55 6.33 9.62
N TYR A 429 17.35 7.45 10.34
CA TYR A 429 16.62 8.59 9.79
C TYR A 429 17.34 9.24 8.62
N MET A 430 18.68 9.36 8.66
CA MET A 430 19.45 9.83 7.50
C MET A 430 19.20 8.94 6.27
N MET A 431 19.27 7.62 6.44
CA MET A 431 19.07 6.66 5.36
C MET A 431 17.65 6.74 4.81
N ALA A 432 16.64 6.68 5.68
CA ALA A 432 15.23 6.74 5.27
C ALA A 432 14.89 8.06 4.57
N ASN A 433 15.44 9.19 5.01
CA ASN A 433 15.30 10.48 4.33
C ASN A 433 15.91 10.48 2.93
N SER A 434 17.10 9.88 2.75
CA SER A 434 17.69 9.69 1.42
C SER A 434 16.80 8.86 0.50
N LEU A 435 16.15 7.81 1.03
CA LEU A 435 15.19 7.01 0.25
C LEU A 435 13.96 7.83 -0.14
N MET A 436 13.44 8.69 0.74
CA MET A 436 12.33 9.59 0.41
C MET A 436 12.71 10.63 -0.65
N ASP A 437 13.94 11.17 -0.63
CA ASP A 437 14.42 12.07 -1.69
C ASP A 437 14.46 11.36 -3.05
N LEU A 438 14.94 10.11 -3.08
CA LEU A 438 14.91 9.29 -4.29
C LEU A 438 13.48 9.06 -4.80
N MET A 439 12.52 8.80 -3.91
CA MET A 439 11.11 8.66 -4.28
C MET A 439 10.56 9.94 -4.90
N ASN A 440 10.86 11.09 -4.29
CA ASN A 440 10.43 12.40 -4.76
C ASN A 440 10.98 12.69 -6.17
N ARG A 441 12.28 12.46 -6.40
CA ARG A 441 12.92 12.60 -7.72
C ARG A 441 12.29 11.71 -8.80
N GLN A 442 11.68 10.60 -8.40
CA GLN A 442 10.99 9.66 -9.28
C GLN A 442 9.47 9.90 -9.38
N GLY A 443 8.96 10.98 -8.79
CA GLY A 443 7.57 11.43 -8.92
C GLY A 443 6.65 11.06 -7.76
N MET A 444 7.18 10.60 -6.63
CA MET A 444 6.40 10.28 -5.43
C MET A 444 6.92 11.03 -4.21
N THR A 445 6.25 12.14 -3.86
CA THR A 445 6.46 12.79 -2.55
C THR A 445 5.73 11.98 -1.48
N PHE A 446 6.48 11.26 -0.66
CA PHE A 446 5.91 10.31 0.31
C PHE A 446 5.04 11.03 1.36
N TYR A 447 3.82 10.52 1.59
CA TYR A 447 2.77 11.12 2.43
C TYR A 447 2.21 12.49 1.96
N GLU A 448 2.57 12.93 0.76
CA GLU A 448 2.14 14.21 0.20
C GLU A 448 1.61 14.02 -1.23
N PRO A 449 0.45 13.36 -1.40
CA PRO A 449 -0.22 13.30 -2.69
C PRO A 449 -0.71 14.69 -3.11
N TYR A 450 -0.72 14.99 -4.41
CA TYR A 450 -1.10 16.32 -4.91
C TYR A 450 -2.60 16.63 -4.87
N GLU A 451 -3.45 15.61 -4.74
CA GLU A 451 -4.91 15.74 -4.83
C GLU A 451 -5.59 14.96 -3.69
N VAL A 452 -6.81 15.36 -3.34
CA VAL A 452 -7.63 14.70 -2.31
C VAL A 452 -7.92 13.22 -2.64
N ALA A 453 -7.88 12.87 -3.92
CA ALA A 453 -8.02 11.50 -4.42
C ALA A 453 -6.78 10.61 -4.23
N GLY A 454 -5.68 11.17 -3.70
CA GLY A 454 -4.43 10.44 -3.50
C GLY A 454 -3.47 10.55 -4.67
N TYR A 455 -2.49 9.66 -4.71
CA TYR A 455 -1.53 9.64 -5.81
C TYR A 455 -2.23 9.28 -7.12
N VAL A 456 -2.06 10.16 -8.10
CA VAL A 456 -2.66 10.10 -9.43
C VAL A 456 -2.51 8.72 -10.09
N ALA A 457 -1.39 8.05 -9.83
CA ALA A 457 -1.11 6.73 -10.37
C ALA A 457 -2.03 5.60 -9.88
N TYR A 458 -2.73 5.78 -8.76
CA TYR A 458 -3.64 4.78 -8.20
C TYR A 458 -5.11 5.02 -8.55
N HIS A 459 -5.49 6.22 -9.04
CA HIS A 459 -6.90 6.54 -9.27
C HIS A 459 -7.23 7.16 -10.64
N GLN A 460 -6.30 7.88 -11.28
CA GLN A 460 -6.63 8.71 -12.43
C GLN A 460 -6.76 7.90 -13.73
N TYR A 461 -7.98 7.80 -14.23
CA TYR A 461 -8.28 7.28 -15.57
C TYR A 461 -7.86 8.27 -16.66
N PRO A 462 -7.32 7.82 -17.82
CA PRO A 462 -6.97 6.44 -18.18
C PRO A 462 -5.51 6.06 -17.85
N VAL A 463 -4.74 6.93 -17.18
CA VAL A 463 -3.27 6.85 -17.16
C VAL A 463 -2.74 5.93 -16.05
N TYR A 464 -3.31 5.98 -14.84
CA TYR A 464 -2.92 5.13 -13.71
C TYR A 464 -1.39 5.03 -13.50
N ASN A 465 -0.86 3.81 -13.31
CA ASN A 465 0.54 3.52 -13.00
C ASN A 465 1.53 4.10 -14.02
N ARG A 466 1.09 4.44 -15.23
CA ARG A 466 1.94 5.08 -16.25
C ARG A 466 2.35 6.49 -15.85
N ASN A 467 1.64 7.12 -14.91
CA ASN A 467 2.06 8.40 -14.30
C ASN A 467 3.39 8.31 -13.55
N TRP A 468 3.84 7.09 -13.17
CA TRP A 468 5.18 6.91 -12.61
C TRP A 468 6.32 7.05 -13.63
N ILE A 469 5.99 7.24 -14.92
CA ILE A 469 6.96 7.35 -16.01
C ILE A 469 6.77 8.66 -16.74
N SER A 470 7.85 9.45 -16.73
CA SER A 470 8.12 10.55 -17.65
C SER A 470 9.57 10.44 -18.09
N THR A 471 10.00 11.20 -19.10
CA THR A 471 11.41 11.24 -19.51
C THR A 471 12.34 11.57 -18.32
N ASN A 472 11.90 12.45 -17.43
CA ASN A 472 12.65 12.79 -16.22
C ASN A 472 12.64 11.64 -15.20
N TYR A 473 11.45 11.13 -14.83
CA TYR A 473 11.36 10.08 -13.81
C TYR A 473 12.07 8.79 -14.23
N LEU A 474 11.99 8.42 -15.51
CA LEU A 474 12.72 7.25 -16.02
C LEU A 474 14.24 7.42 -15.88
N THR A 475 14.76 8.62 -16.18
CA THR A 475 16.19 8.94 -15.99
C THR A 475 16.60 8.82 -14.53
N GLN A 476 15.77 9.31 -13.60
CA GLN A 476 16.04 9.25 -12.15
C GLN A 476 15.98 7.81 -11.62
N ARG A 477 15.10 6.96 -12.16
CA ARG A 477 15.03 5.53 -11.83
C ARG A 477 16.30 4.78 -12.24
N TYR A 478 16.81 5.04 -13.44
CA TYR A 478 18.08 4.45 -13.90
C TYR A 478 19.28 4.99 -13.12
N ASP A 479 19.26 6.29 -12.79
CA ASP A 479 20.30 6.91 -11.99
C ASP A 479 20.34 6.33 -10.57
N TYR A 480 19.19 6.06 -9.94
CA TYR A 480 19.12 5.36 -8.65
C TYR A 480 19.87 4.02 -8.67
N ILE A 481 19.57 3.15 -9.65
CA ILE A 481 20.24 1.85 -9.78
C ILE A 481 21.74 2.03 -9.98
N ARG A 482 22.13 2.96 -10.85
CA ARG A 482 23.54 3.29 -11.10
C ARG A 482 24.25 3.75 -9.81
N GLN A 483 23.63 4.65 -9.05
CA GLN A 483 24.18 5.17 -7.79
C GLN A 483 24.31 4.05 -6.75
N LEU A 484 23.30 3.18 -6.62
CA LEU A 484 23.32 2.05 -5.69
C LEU A 484 24.45 1.07 -6.03
N MET A 485 24.57 0.66 -7.29
CA MET A 485 25.61 -0.28 -7.73
C MET A 485 27.04 0.28 -7.57
N ASN A 486 27.19 1.60 -7.70
CA ASN A 486 28.47 2.29 -7.50
C ASN A 486 28.76 2.64 -6.03
N GLN A 487 27.81 2.38 -5.12
CA GLN A 487 27.92 2.70 -3.69
C GLN A 487 28.23 4.19 -3.45
N ASN A 488 27.52 5.07 -4.17
CA ASN A 488 27.65 6.52 -3.97
C ASN A 488 27.23 6.93 -2.55
N GLU A 489 27.81 8.04 -2.05
CA GLU A 489 27.45 8.61 -0.74
C GLU A 489 25.94 8.88 -0.64
N GLY A 490 25.35 8.57 0.52
CA GLY A 490 23.92 8.75 0.81
C GLY A 490 23.05 7.52 0.53
N LEU A 491 23.59 6.46 -0.07
CA LEU A 491 22.92 5.16 -0.25
C LEU A 491 23.54 4.09 0.66
N PRO A 492 22.80 3.02 0.99
CA PRO A 492 23.32 1.97 1.85
C PRO A 492 24.45 1.23 1.14
N ALA A 493 25.60 1.12 1.81
CA ALA A 493 26.71 0.32 1.33
C ALA A 493 26.35 -1.17 1.41
N PHE A 494 26.70 -1.93 0.38
CA PHE A 494 26.48 -3.38 0.36
C PHE A 494 27.54 -4.06 -0.50
N ASP A 495 27.86 -5.32 -0.18
CA ASP A 495 28.81 -6.09 -0.95
C ASP A 495 28.08 -7.00 -1.96
N LEU A 496 28.07 -6.57 -3.23
CA LEU A 496 27.42 -7.31 -4.30
C LEU A 496 28.08 -8.67 -4.56
N LEU A 497 29.40 -8.79 -4.43
CA LEU A 497 30.09 -10.05 -4.66
C LEU A 497 29.76 -11.05 -3.55
N GLU A 498 29.74 -10.59 -2.31
CA GLU A 498 29.33 -11.42 -1.17
C GLU A 498 27.87 -11.84 -1.30
N TYR A 499 26.97 -10.94 -1.70
CA TYR A 499 25.57 -11.28 -1.99
C TYR A 499 25.46 -12.39 -3.04
N VAL A 500 26.19 -12.27 -4.17
CA VAL A 500 26.18 -13.29 -5.23
C VAL A 500 26.79 -14.61 -4.74
N LYS A 501 27.84 -14.58 -3.91
CA LYS A 501 28.42 -15.78 -3.31
C LYS A 501 27.49 -16.44 -2.29
N LEU A 502 26.67 -15.68 -1.58
CA LEU A 502 25.72 -16.25 -0.64
C LEU A 502 24.55 -16.91 -1.39
N ASN A 503 24.05 -16.26 -2.43
CA ASN A 503 22.76 -16.60 -3.04
C ASN A 503 22.86 -17.38 -4.35
N PHE A 504 23.97 -17.29 -5.09
CA PHE A 504 24.09 -17.81 -6.47
C PHE A 504 25.46 -18.44 -6.78
N ASN A 505 26.29 -18.75 -5.77
CA ASN A 505 27.70 -19.13 -5.99
C ASN A 505 27.91 -20.26 -7.00
N ALA A 506 27.09 -21.31 -6.93
CA ALA A 506 27.23 -22.46 -7.83
C ALA A 506 26.95 -22.10 -9.30
N GLN A 507 26.03 -21.17 -9.54
CA GLN A 507 25.65 -20.74 -10.88
C GLN A 507 26.52 -19.59 -11.39
N ALA A 508 27.05 -18.77 -10.47
CA ALA A 508 27.88 -17.61 -10.78
C ALA A 508 29.23 -17.97 -11.42
N THR A 509 29.69 -19.22 -11.34
CA THR A 509 30.93 -19.66 -12.00
C THR A 509 30.84 -19.71 -13.52
N ASP A 510 29.63 -19.75 -14.09
CA ASP A 510 29.38 -19.70 -15.53
C ASP A 510 28.47 -18.51 -15.84
N ALA A 511 28.89 -17.59 -16.70
CA ALA A 511 28.18 -16.34 -16.93
C ALA A 511 26.82 -16.53 -17.62
N LYS A 512 26.71 -17.52 -18.53
CA LYS A 512 25.44 -17.84 -19.20
C LYS A 512 24.45 -18.47 -18.22
N GLN A 513 24.92 -19.41 -17.40
CA GLN A 513 24.12 -20.05 -16.35
C GLN A 513 23.70 -19.04 -15.28
N PHE A 514 24.58 -18.12 -14.90
CA PHE A 514 24.29 -17.12 -13.89
C PHE A 514 23.14 -16.20 -14.33
N ILE A 515 23.21 -15.64 -15.55
CA ILE A 515 22.17 -14.75 -16.07
C ILE A 515 20.81 -15.46 -16.15
N THR A 516 20.79 -16.68 -16.69
CA THR A 516 19.55 -17.46 -16.83
C THR A 516 18.97 -17.89 -15.48
N THR A 517 19.81 -18.07 -14.46
CA THR A 517 19.37 -18.34 -13.08
C THR A 517 18.89 -17.07 -12.38
N LEU A 518 19.54 -15.94 -12.58
CA LEU A 518 19.25 -14.68 -11.90
C LEU A 518 17.96 -14.02 -12.44
N ALA A 519 17.73 -14.08 -13.74
CA ALA A 519 16.63 -13.39 -14.41
C ALA A 519 15.23 -13.68 -13.81
N PRO A 520 14.85 -14.94 -13.49
CA PRO A 520 13.58 -15.23 -12.81
C PRO A 520 13.35 -14.52 -11.47
N TYR A 521 14.42 -14.17 -10.76
CA TYR A 521 14.31 -13.46 -9.48
C TYR A 521 14.25 -11.94 -9.64
N ILE A 522 14.72 -11.40 -10.76
CA ILE A 522 14.76 -9.95 -11.04
C ILE A 522 13.54 -9.51 -11.86
N PHE A 523 13.16 -10.29 -12.86
CA PHE A 523 12.12 -9.92 -13.82
C PHE A 523 10.80 -10.64 -13.55
N PRO A 524 9.67 -10.06 -13.97
CA PRO A 524 8.40 -10.78 -14.03
C PRO A 524 8.39 -11.88 -15.10
N PHE A 525 9.07 -11.63 -16.23
CA PHE A 525 9.11 -12.57 -17.36
C PHE A 525 10.55 -12.97 -17.64
N ALA A 526 10.86 -14.25 -17.41
CA ALA A 526 12.20 -14.80 -17.57
C ALA A 526 12.18 -16.34 -17.69
N GLU A 527 11.11 -16.92 -18.23
CA GLU A 527 11.03 -18.34 -18.51
C GLU A 527 11.61 -18.69 -19.90
N ASN A 528 12.05 -19.94 -20.05
CA ASN A 528 12.55 -20.51 -21.30
C ASN A 528 13.65 -19.69 -21.98
N LEU A 529 14.52 -19.05 -21.18
CA LEU A 529 15.62 -18.23 -21.69
C LEU A 529 16.64 -19.06 -22.45
N ASP A 530 16.91 -18.70 -23.71
CA ASP A 530 17.84 -19.39 -24.58
C ASP A 530 18.67 -18.40 -25.40
N TYR A 531 19.97 -18.66 -25.49
CA TYR A 531 20.90 -17.75 -26.16
C TYR A 531 20.96 -17.95 -27.67
N GLU A 532 20.33 -18.95 -28.25
CA GLU A 532 20.38 -19.29 -29.67
C GLU A 532 19.02 -19.13 -30.36
N VAL A 533 17.92 -19.39 -29.65
CA VAL A 533 16.56 -19.31 -30.18
C VAL A 533 15.68 -18.30 -29.45
N ASP A 534 14.84 -17.60 -30.21
CA ASP A 534 13.78 -16.77 -29.63
C ASP A 534 12.59 -17.66 -29.31
N GLY A 535 12.57 -18.17 -28.07
CA GLY A 535 11.46 -18.96 -27.54
C GLY A 535 11.16 -18.67 -26.06
N GLY A 536 11.90 -17.75 -25.45
CA GLY A 536 11.74 -17.35 -24.06
C GLY A 536 11.03 -16.00 -23.90
N ASP A 537 10.70 -15.71 -22.65
CA ASP A 537 10.07 -14.44 -22.22
C ASP A 537 10.95 -13.22 -22.55
N LEU A 538 12.27 -13.39 -22.49
CA LEU A 538 13.24 -12.42 -22.99
C LEU A 538 13.82 -12.91 -24.30
N THR A 539 13.97 -11.99 -25.26
CA THR A 539 14.60 -12.33 -26.55
C THR A 539 16.04 -12.75 -26.37
N LYS A 540 16.57 -13.52 -27.33
CA LYS A 540 17.98 -13.92 -27.30
C LYS A 540 18.89 -12.68 -27.37
N GLU A 541 18.51 -11.63 -28.09
CA GLU A 541 19.27 -10.37 -28.16
C GLU A 541 19.37 -9.72 -26.77
N ARG A 542 18.28 -9.73 -25.98
CA ARG A 542 18.26 -9.14 -24.65
C ARG A 542 19.23 -9.86 -23.71
N ILE A 543 19.19 -11.18 -23.66
CA ILE A 543 20.10 -11.93 -22.78
C ILE A 543 21.54 -11.95 -23.29
N ARG A 544 21.76 -11.91 -24.61
CA ARG A 544 23.09 -11.72 -25.22
C ARG A 544 23.67 -10.36 -24.86
N TYR A 545 22.86 -9.30 -24.86
CA TYR A 545 23.25 -7.98 -24.39
C TYR A 545 23.71 -8.01 -22.93
N PHE A 546 22.95 -8.65 -22.04
CA PHE A 546 23.37 -8.80 -20.63
C PHE A 546 24.69 -9.55 -20.50
N LEU A 547 24.88 -10.65 -21.25
CA LEU A 547 26.12 -11.39 -21.26
C LEU A 547 27.29 -10.54 -21.79
N GLN A 548 27.06 -9.76 -22.86
CA GLN A 548 28.07 -8.89 -23.44
C GLN A 548 28.54 -7.81 -22.46
N VAL A 549 27.60 -7.16 -21.76
CA VAL A 549 27.92 -6.15 -20.75
C VAL A 549 28.63 -6.78 -19.55
N PHE A 550 28.26 -8.01 -19.19
CA PHE A 550 28.84 -8.73 -18.07
C PHE A 550 30.31 -9.10 -18.32
N ILE A 551 30.59 -9.89 -19.36
CA ILE A 551 31.92 -10.49 -19.60
C ILE A 551 32.72 -9.88 -20.77
N GLN A 552 32.22 -8.80 -21.37
CA GLN A 552 32.96 -7.94 -22.32
C GLN A 552 33.59 -8.63 -23.54
N PHE A 553 32.76 -9.19 -24.42
CA PHE A 553 33.18 -9.64 -25.75
C PHE A 553 32.64 -8.73 -26.87
N ASP A 554 33.26 -8.77 -28.05
CA ASP A 554 32.92 -7.88 -29.17
C ASP A 554 31.71 -8.36 -29.98
N ASP A 555 31.68 -9.66 -30.33
CA ASP A 555 30.63 -10.27 -31.16
C ASP A 555 30.22 -11.63 -30.60
N TYR A 556 28.90 -11.84 -30.42
CA TYR A 556 28.37 -13.12 -29.96
C TYR A 556 28.60 -14.25 -30.98
N GLN A 557 28.69 -13.92 -32.28
CA GLN A 557 28.92 -14.92 -33.32
C GLN A 557 30.33 -15.51 -33.27
N ASP A 558 31.29 -14.84 -32.63
CA ASP A 558 32.58 -15.43 -32.30
C ASP A 558 32.46 -16.31 -31.05
N THR A 559 31.90 -17.50 -31.24
CA THR A 559 31.69 -18.48 -30.16
C THR A 559 32.97 -18.84 -29.42
N ALA A 560 34.14 -18.76 -30.06
CA ALA A 560 35.43 -19.00 -29.41
C ALA A 560 35.77 -17.87 -28.43
N ALA A 561 35.61 -16.62 -28.84
CA ALA A 561 35.80 -15.45 -27.98
C ALA A 561 34.82 -15.44 -26.80
N VAL A 562 33.54 -15.75 -27.04
CA VAL A 562 32.51 -15.82 -25.98
C VAL A 562 32.86 -16.91 -24.96
N ASN A 563 33.24 -18.11 -25.42
CA ASN A 563 33.61 -19.20 -24.53
C ASN A 563 34.88 -18.89 -23.73
N GLN A 564 35.86 -18.22 -24.34
CA GLN A 564 37.06 -17.76 -23.64
C GLN A 564 36.72 -16.74 -22.56
N ALA A 565 35.94 -15.70 -22.88
CA ALA A 565 35.52 -14.69 -21.91
C ALA A 565 34.73 -15.29 -20.74
N ASN A 566 33.89 -16.29 -21.01
CA ASN A 566 33.16 -17.03 -19.97
C ASN A 566 34.10 -17.84 -19.06
N SER A 567 35.11 -18.49 -19.64
CA SER A 567 36.14 -19.23 -18.87
C SER A 567 37.03 -18.29 -18.04
N ASP A 568 37.36 -17.12 -18.58
CA ASP A 568 38.15 -16.09 -17.89
C ASP A 568 37.36 -15.54 -16.71
N TRP A 569 36.06 -15.26 -16.89
CA TRP A 569 35.14 -14.91 -15.80
C TRP A 569 35.12 -15.98 -14.71
N GLY A 570 34.91 -17.25 -15.05
CA GLY A 570 34.84 -18.33 -14.05
C GLY A 570 36.12 -18.44 -13.23
N SER A 571 37.29 -18.26 -13.88
CA SER A 571 38.59 -18.25 -13.21
C SER A 571 38.76 -17.03 -12.29
N LEU A 572 38.32 -15.86 -12.75
CA LEU A 572 38.38 -14.60 -12.02
C LEU A 572 37.45 -14.59 -10.81
N TYR A 573 36.22 -15.11 -10.95
CA TYR A 573 35.25 -15.23 -9.86
C TYR A 573 35.73 -16.17 -8.74
N ALA A 574 36.42 -17.25 -9.13
CA ALA A 574 36.95 -18.23 -8.19
C ALA A 574 38.21 -17.76 -7.43
N ASP A 575 38.92 -16.73 -7.92
CA ASP A 575 40.17 -16.23 -7.34
C ASP A 575 39.90 -15.17 -6.25
N PRO A 576 40.17 -15.48 -4.96
CA PRO A 576 39.98 -14.51 -3.88
C PRO A 576 40.83 -13.25 -4.00
N SER A 577 41.97 -13.30 -4.71
CA SER A 577 42.82 -12.13 -4.94
C SER A 577 42.23 -11.15 -5.96
N LYS A 578 41.24 -11.60 -6.74
CA LYS A 578 40.53 -10.82 -7.76
C LYS A 578 39.18 -10.29 -7.29
N TYR A 579 38.93 -10.29 -5.98
CA TYR A 579 37.65 -9.90 -5.37
C TYR A 579 37.06 -8.59 -5.93
N LEU A 580 37.85 -7.51 -5.94
CA LEU A 580 37.39 -6.21 -6.43
C LEU A 580 37.07 -6.23 -7.92
N GLU A 581 37.89 -6.92 -8.71
CA GLU A 581 37.69 -7.06 -10.16
C GLU A 581 36.42 -7.86 -10.47
N ALA A 582 36.18 -8.95 -9.74
CA ALA A 582 34.95 -9.74 -9.85
C ALA A 582 33.70 -8.91 -9.50
N GLY A 583 33.81 -8.09 -8.45
CA GLY A 583 32.76 -7.13 -8.07
C GLY A 583 32.39 -6.17 -9.21
N GLU A 584 33.36 -5.64 -9.95
CA GLU A 584 33.11 -4.74 -11.09
C GLU A 584 32.34 -5.41 -12.24
N TYR A 585 32.65 -6.67 -12.56
CA TYR A 585 31.90 -7.42 -13.57
C TYR A 585 30.44 -7.62 -13.14
N LEU A 586 30.21 -8.00 -11.88
CA LEU A 586 28.85 -8.13 -11.33
C LEU A 586 28.11 -6.79 -11.33
N ARG A 587 28.77 -5.68 -10.96
CA ARG A 587 28.17 -4.34 -11.01
C ARG A 587 27.68 -3.99 -12.41
N ARG A 588 28.41 -4.34 -13.48
CA ARG A 588 27.97 -4.12 -14.86
C ARG A 588 26.73 -4.92 -15.20
N LEU A 589 26.70 -6.20 -14.83
CA LEU A 589 25.54 -7.06 -15.08
C LEU A 589 24.30 -6.55 -14.36
N PHE A 590 24.39 -6.31 -13.04
CA PHE A 590 23.26 -5.84 -12.24
C PHE A 590 22.78 -4.47 -12.71
N ASN A 591 23.68 -3.55 -13.06
CA ASN A 591 23.30 -2.28 -13.69
C ASN A 591 22.51 -2.49 -14.99
N ALA A 592 22.99 -3.35 -15.90
CA ALA A 592 22.32 -3.60 -17.16
C ALA A 592 20.93 -4.23 -16.97
N MET A 593 20.81 -5.19 -16.05
CA MET A 593 19.54 -5.87 -15.78
C MET A 593 18.54 -4.95 -15.04
N MET A 594 18.96 -4.24 -14.00
CA MET A 594 18.06 -3.43 -13.18
C MET A 594 17.74 -2.06 -13.79
N GLN A 595 18.51 -1.57 -14.76
CA GLN A 595 18.13 -0.39 -15.58
C GLN A 595 17.31 -0.76 -16.82
N SER A 596 16.92 -2.02 -16.97
CA SER A 596 16.09 -2.47 -18.09
C SER A 596 14.61 -2.09 -17.88
N PRO A 597 13.84 -1.89 -18.97
CA PRO A 597 12.39 -1.74 -18.89
C PRO A 597 11.71 -2.89 -18.14
N GLU A 598 12.21 -4.12 -18.32
CA GLU A 598 11.70 -5.34 -17.71
C GLU A 598 11.80 -5.29 -16.17
N TYR A 599 12.81 -4.61 -15.61
CA TYR A 599 12.92 -4.40 -14.16
C TYR A 599 11.93 -3.36 -13.62
N GLN A 600 11.41 -2.46 -14.45
CA GLN A 600 10.45 -1.45 -14.01
C GLN A 600 9.05 -2.04 -13.75
N LEU A 601 8.84 -3.30 -14.11
CA LEU A 601 7.56 -4.00 -14.10
C LEU A 601 7.47 -5.06 -12.98
N PHE A 602 6.26 -5.39 -12.53
CA PHE A 602 6.00 -6.24 -11.37
C PHE A 602 5.98 -7.76 -11.61
#